data_AF-A0A353HSY1-F1
#
_entry.id   AF-A0A353HSY1-F1
#
_cell.length_a   1.000
_cell.length_b   1.000
_cell.length_c   1.000
_cell.angle_alpha   90.00
_cell.angle_beta   90.00
_cell.angle_gamma   90.00
#
_symmetry.space_group_name_H-M   'P 1'
#
loop_
_entity.id
_entity.type
_entity.pdbx_description
1 polymer ?
#
loop_
_entity_poly.entity_id
_entity_poly.type
_entity_poly.pdbx_seq_one_letter_code
_entity_poly.pdbx_strand_id
1 'polypeptide(L)'
;MAGFTLHLSGSPESSEGDRKKALMTAVRYQHANGAAMIAHGRNSAGNTDSFIGLRLNVASVSVMGGYDVSKSGGSTAEGLSLGASMSVRQTTFRVGVGRLDVDGVRMEKMLGLGVKQALSKRTSLYADFARKVYPARTASTYGIGMVHTF
;
A
#
# COMPACT_ATOMS: atom_id res chain seq x y z
N MET A 1 7.76 -8.03 -23.57
CA MET A 1 8.93 -8.20 -22.67
C MET A 1 8.50 -9.08 -21.51
N ALA A 2 9.16 -10.22 -21.29
CA ALA A 2 8.73 -11.16 -20.24
C ALA A 2 8.71 -10.46 -18.86
N GLY A 3 7.59 -10.54 -18.16
CA GLY A 3 7.43 -10.00 -16.80
C GLY A 3 7.11 -8.51 -16.69
N PHE A 4 7.26 -7.70 -17.74
CA PHE A 4 6.91 -6.26 -17.67
C PHE A 4 5.47 -6.00 -18.13
N THR A 5 4.75 -5.14 -17.41
CA THR A 5 3.43 -4.63 -17.77
C THR A 5 3.40 -3.12 -17.60
N LEU A 6 2.92 -2.40 -18.62
CA LEU A 6 2.67 -0.97 -18.58
C LEU A 6 1.17 -0.75 -18.38
N HIS A 7 0.81 0.07 -17.39
CA HIS A 7 -0.53 0.57 -17.17
C HIS A 7 -0.55 2.06 -17.46
N LEU A 8 -1.53 2.50 -18.24
CA LEU A 8 -1.82 3.90 -18.51
C LEU A 8 -3.29 4.15 -18.18
N SER A 9 -3.58 5.20 -17.43
CA SER A 9 -4.94 5.64 -17.18
C SER A 9 -5.03 7.16 -17.25
N GLY A 10 -6.18 7.65 -17.69
CA GLY A 10 -6.45 9.08 -17.72
C GLY A 10 -7.95 9.33 -17.60
N SER A 11 -8.30 10.53 -17.14
CA SER A 11 -9.68 10.98 -17.10
C SER A 11 -9.88 12.17 -18.04
N PRO A 12 -10.93 12.18 -18.86
CA PRO A 12 -11.30 13.35 -19.66
C PRO A 12 -11.89 14.47 -18.80
N GLU A 13 -12.28 14.20 -17.55
CA GLU A 13 -12.81 15.18 -16.62
C GLU A 13 -11.69 16.02 -16.00
N SER A 14 -12.04 17.25 -15.64
CA SER A 14 -11.15 18.18 -14.93
C SER A 14 -11.97 18.94 -13.91
N SER A 15 -11.37 19.26 -12.76
CA SER A 15 -12.00 20.11 -11.76
C SER A 15 -12.31 21.49 -12.34
N GLU A 16 -13.29 22.17 -11.76
CA GLU A 16 -13.66 23.52 -12.15
C GLU A 16 -12.45 24.47 -12.06
N GLY A 17 -12.19 25.21 -13.14
CA GLY A 17 -11.02 26.08 -13.26
C GLY A 17 -9.74 25.42 -13.80
N ASP A 18 -9.65 24.09 -13.82
CA ASP A 18 -8.48 23.39 -14.34
C ASP A 18 -8.56 23.13 -15.85
N ARG A 19 -7.44 23.38 -16.55
CA ARG A 19 -7.31 23.09 -17.99
C ARG A 19 -6.57 21.79 -18.29
N LYS A 20 -5.90 21.18 -17.31
CA LYS A 20 -5.11 19.96 -17.48
C LYS A 20 -5.98 18.72 -17.22
N LYS A 21 -5.60 17.59 -17.80
CA LYS A 21 -6.26 16.29 -17.60
C LYS A 21 -5.44 15.40 -16.68
N ALA A 22 -6.15 14.55 -15.94
CA ALA A 22 -5.51 13.55 -15.10
C ALA A 22 -4.87 12.48 -15.98
N LEU A 23 -3.61 12.14 -15.67
CA LEU A 23 -2.87 11.08 -16.35
C LEU A 23 -2.03 10.34 -15.33
N MET A 24 -2.09 9.02 -15.36
CA MET A 24 -1.28 8.14 -14.52
C MET A 24 -0.64 7.04 -15.35
N THR A 25 0.56 6.67 -14.93
CA THR A 25 1.37 5.65 -15.56
C THR A 25 1.95 4.75 -14.49
N ALA A 26 2.00 3.44 -14.75
CA ALA A 26 2.68 2.50 -13.88
C ALA A 26 3.39 1.43 -14.70
N VAL A 27 4.62 1.13 -14.31
CA VAL A 27 5.38 -0.01 -14.84
C VAL A 27 5.51 -1.02 -13.73
N ARG A 28 5.05 -2.23 -13.99
CA ARG A 28 5.21 -3.37 -13.11
C ARG A 28 6.15 -4.37 -13.74
N TYR A 29 7.06 -4.91 -12.93
CA TYR A 29 7.87 -6.07 -13.25
C TYR A 29 7.45 -7.24 -12.36
N GLN A 30 7.28 -8.41 -12.96
CA GLN A 30 6.92 -9.65 -12.28
C GLN A 30 7.97 -10.71 -12.57
N HIS A 31 8.48 -11.31 -11.50
CA HIS A 31 9.38 -12.45 -11.54
C HIS A 31 8.79 -13.59 -10.67
N ALA A 32 9.37 -14.79 -10.73
CA ALA A 32 8.87 -15.95 -9.99
C ALA A 32 8.91 -15.74 -8.45
N ASN A 33 9.95 -15.07 -7.96
CA ASN A 33 10.18 -14.84 -6.53
C ASN A 33 9.86 -13.41 -6.08
N GLY A 34 9.19 -12.59 -6.90
CA GLY A 34 8.94 -11.21 -6.52
C GLY A 34 8.32 -10.36 -7.61
N ALA A 35 8.05 -9.11 -7.26
CA ALA A 35 7.53 -8.10 -8.16
C ALA A 35 8.03 -6.71 -7.76
N ALA A 36 8.21 -5.84 -8.73
CA ALA A 36 8.49 -4.43 -8.50
C ALA A 36 7.47 -3.57 -9.26
N MET A 37 7.21 -2.37 -8.76
CA MET A 37 6.36 -1.40 -9.45
C MET A 37 6.91 0.00 -9.25
N ILE A 38 6.87 0.80 -10.29
CA ILE A 38 6.98 2.25 -10.22
C ILE A 38 5.72 2.85 -10.82
N ALA A 39 5.19 3.91 -10.24
CA ALA A 39 4.04 4.62 -10.75
C ALA A 39 4.21 6.12 -10.56
N HIS A 40 3.64 6.88 -11.49
CA HIS A 40 3.57 8.33 -11.41
C HIS A 40 2.25 8.81 -12.02
N GLY A 41 1.59 9.70 -11.30
CA GLY A 41 0.34 10.30 -11.71
C GLY A 41 0.30 11.80 -11.45
N ARG A 42 -0.54 12.48 -12.22
CA ARG A 42 -0.88 13.89 -12.01
C ARG A 42 -2.37 14.08 -12.23
N ASN A 43 -3.03 14.84 -11.36
CA ASN A 43 -4.44 15.22 -11.53
C ASN A 43 -4.61 16.52 -12.33
N SER A 44 -5.85 17.00 -12.50
CA SER A 44 -6.14 18.23 -13.25
C SER A 44 -5.56 19.49 -12.60
N ALA A 45 -5.51 19.52 -11.26
CA ALA A 45 -4.96 20.62 -10.47
C ALA A 45 -3.42 20.70 -10.52
N GLY A 46 -2.77 19.67 -11.09
CA GLY A 46 -1.32 19.57 -11.16
C GLY A 46 -0.68 18.91 -9.93
N ASN A 47 -1.47 18.43 -8.97
CA ASN A 47 -0.98 17.62 -7.87
C ASN A 47 -0.46 16.29 -8.43
N THR A 48 0.64 15.81 -7.86
CA THR A 48 1.31 14.60 -8.34
C THR A 48 1.34 13.54 -7.27
N ASP A 49 1.34 12.29 -7.69
CA ASP A 49 1.56 11.14 -6.84
C ASP A 49 2.60 10.22 -7.49
N SER A 50 3.56 9.74 -6.70
CA SER A 50 4.65 8.90 -7.20
C SER A 50 4.90 7.76 -6.24
N PHE A 51 4.93 6.54 -6.75
CA PHE A 51 5.04 5.35 -5.93
C PHE A 51 6.15 4.43 -6.45
N ILE A 52 6.90 3.83 -5.53
CA ILE A 52 7.75 2.67 -5.79
C ILE A 52 7.43 1.57 -4.81
N GLY A 53 7.28 0.35 -5.32
CA GLY A 53 6.96 -0.82 -4.52
C GLY A 53 7.81 -2.02 -4.90
N LEU A 54 8.11 -2.84 -3.91
CA LEU A 54 8.84 -4.09 -4.07
C LEU A 54 8.16 -5.19 -3.25
N ARG A 55 8.08 -6.38 -3.82
CA ARG A 55 7.68 -7.61 -3.13
C ARG A 55 8.69 -8.70 -3.41
N LEU A 56 9.10 -9.41 -2.36
CA LEU A 56 9.99 -10.55 -2.44
C LEU A 56 9.36 -11.73 -1.71
N ASN A 57 9.42 -12.91 -2.33
CA ASN A 57 8.96 -14.17 -1.76
C ASN A 57 10.18 -15.06 -1.53
N VAL A 58 10.38 -15.48 -0.28
CA VAL A 58 11.46 -16.38 0.13
C VAL A 58 10.84 -17.50 0.95
N ALA A 59 10.76 -18.70 0.36
CA ALA A 59 10.09 -19.86 0.95
C ALA A 59 8.63 -19.53 1.37
N SER A 60 8.30 -19.70 2.66
CA SER A 60 6.98 -19.40 3.22
C SER A 60 6.78 -17.95 3.64
N VAL A 61 7.78 -17.09 3.43
CA VAL A 61 7.78 -15.67 3.83
C VAL A 61 7.65 -14.79 2.59
N SER A 62 6.73 -13.83 2.65
CA SER A 62 6.60 -12.75 1.67
C SER A 62 6.84 -11.43 2.37
N VAL A 63 7.77 -10.61 1.84
CA VAL A 63 8.05 -9.25 2.30
C VAL A 63 7.62 -8.28 1.22
N MET A 64 6.96 -7.19 1.61
CA MET A 64 6.56 -6.13 0.70
C MET A 64 6.88 -4.78 1.30
N GLY A 65 7.33 -3.86 0.47
CA GLY A 65 7.55 -2.47 0.81
C GLY A 65 7.01 -1.54 -0.25
N GLY A 66 6.63 -0.34 0.18
CA GLY A 66 6.19 0.72 -0.71
C GLY A 66 6.57 2.08 -0.16
N TYR A 67 7.06 2.95 -1.03
CA TYR A 67 7.33 4.35 -0.74
C TYR A 67 6.53 5.21 -1.71
N ASP A 68 5.88 6.23 -1.17
CA ASP A 68 4.92 7.08 -1.84
C ASP A 68 5.28 8.55 -1.60
N VAL A 69 5.16 9.38 -2.63
CA VAL A 69 5.37 10.83 -2.57
C VAL A 69 4.23 11.52 -3.29
N SER A 70 3.36 12.11 -2.49
CA SER A 70 2.22 12.92 -2.92
C SER A 70 2.55 14.41 -2.77
N LYS A 71 2.30 15.21 -3.80
CA LYS A 71 2.50 16.67 -3.77
C LYS A 71 1.19 17.38 -4.11
N SER A 72 0.80 18.32 -3.27
CA SER A 72 -0.40 19.14 -3.47
C SER A 72 -0.11 20.60 -3.14
N GLY A 73 -0.20 21.47 -4.14
CA GLY A 73 0.24 22.87 -4.00
C GLY A 73 1.69 22.96 -3.54
N GLY A 74 1.94 23.65 -2.42
CA GLY A 74 3.26 23.77 -1.80
C GLY A 74 3.62 22.68 -0.78
N SER A 75 2.72 21.72 -0.52
CA SER A 75 2.91 20.69 0.50
C SER A 75 3.30 19.34 -0.12
N THR A 76 4.16 18.59 0.57
CA THR A 76 4.61 17.25 0.19
C THR A 76 4.35 16.26 1.32
N ALA A 77 3.68 15.16 1.00
CA ALA A 77 3.46 14.03 1.88
C ALA A 77 4.27 12.81 1.39
N GLU A 78 4.98 12.16 2.31
CA GLU A 78 5.84 11.01 2.04
C GLU A 78 5.41 9.82 2.91
N GLY A 79 4.98 8.74 2.26
CA GLY A 79 4.58 7.50 2.92
C GLY A 79 5.63 6.42 2.75
N LEU A 80 5.99 5.71 3.82
CA LEU A 80 6.75 4.46 3.73
C LEU A 80 6.01 3.37 4.47
N SER A 81 5.82 2.23 3.83
CA SER A 81 5.26 1.02 4.44
C SER A 81 6.16 -0.18 4.19
N LEU A 82 6.29 -1.04 5.19
CA LEU A 82 6.98 -2.32 5.12
C LEU A 82 6.12 -3.36 5.81
N GLY A 83 5.95 -4.52 5.20
CA GLY A 83 5.17 -5.61 5.75
C GLY A 83 5.80 -6.95 5.41
N ALA A 84 5.57 -7.91 6.29
CA ALA A 84 5.93 -9.30 6.08
C ALA A 84 4.74 -10.20 6.42
N SER A 85 4.63 -11.30 5.70
CA SER A 85 3.68 -12.36 6.01
C SER A 85 4.36 -13.71 5.93
N MET A 86 4.00 -14.61 6.84
CA MET A 86 4.46 -15.98 6.85
C MET A 86 3.27 -16.93 6.94
N SER A 87 3.20 -17.91 6.04
CA SER A 87 2.16 -18.93 6.06
C SER A 87 2.70 -20.25 6.61
N VAL A 88 2.02 -20.78 7.62
CA VAL A 88 2.27 -22.10 8.20
C VAL A 88 0.96 -22.89 8.16
N ARG A 89 0.90 -23.90 7.28
CA ARG A 89 -0.32 -24.67 7.00
C ARG A 89 -1.47 -23.75 6.57
N GLN A 90 -2.53 -23.71 7.37
CA GLN A 90 -3.74 -22.91 7.12
C GLN A 90 -3.69 -21.54 7.82
N THR A 91 -2.63 -21.25 8.57
CA THR A 91 -2.47 -20.01 9.32
C THR A 91 -1.49 -19.08 8.61
N THR A 92 -1.84 -17.80 8.47
CA THR A 92 -0.96 -16.77 7.94
C THR A 92 -0.79 -15.67 8.97
N PHE A 93 0.46 -15.44 9.39
CA PHE A 93 0.85 -14.35 10.27
C PHE A 93 1.26 -13.15 9.43
N ARG A 94 0.93 -11.94 9.90
CA ARG A 94 1.23 -10.68 9.24
C ARG A 94 1.78 -9.69 10.25
N VAL A 95 2.80 -8.96 9.85
CA VAL A 95 3.33 -7.80 10.59
C VAL A 95 3.60 -6.69 9.61
N GLY A 96 3.41 -5.45 10.04
CA GLY A 96 3.72 -4.29 9.21
C GLY A 96 4.06 -3.06 10.03
N VAL A 97 4.88 -2.21 9.44
CA VAL A 97 5.18 -0.87 9.96
C VAL A 97 4.95 0.14 8.87
N GLY A 98 4.52 1.34 9.28
CA GLY A 98 4.28 2.44 8.36
C GLY A 98 4.71 3.76 8.97
N ARG A 99 5.00 4.72 8.10
CA ARG A 99 5.17 6.12 8.47
C ARG A 99 4.60 7.04 7.40
N LEU A 100 4.15 8.21 7.84
CA LEU A 100 3.75 9.33 7.00
C LEU A 100 4.44 10.60 7.52
N ASP A 101 5.22 11.24 6.64
CA ASP A 101 5.80 12.55 6.84
C ASP A 101 5.04 13.57 5.98
N VAL A 102 4.75 14.76 6.51
CA VAL A 102 4.18 15.89 5.74
C VAL A 102 5.07 17.10 5.97
N ASP A 103 5.62 17.65 4.89
CA ASP A 103 6.54 18.78 4.92
C ASP A 103 7.72 18.58 5.89
N GLY A 104 8.24 17.33 5.92
CA GLY A 104 9.33 16.91 6.80
C GLY A 104 8.92 16.61 8.25
N VAL A 105 7.65 16.78 8.61
CA VAL A 105 7.12 16.51 9.96
C VAL A 105 6.42 15.15 9.99
N ARG A 106 6.84 14.28 10.93
CA ARG A 106 6.24 12.96 11.13
C ARG A 106 4.79 13.08 11.64
N MET A 107 3.82 12.83 10.76
CA MET A 107 2.40 12.88 11.07
C MET A 107 1.84 11.54 11.57
N GLU A 108 2.38 10.42 11.11
CA GLU A 108 1.94 9.09 11.56
C GLU A 108 3.12 8.11 11.62
N LYS A 109 3.12 7.26 12.66
CA LYS A 109 3.88 6.00 12.70
C LYS A 109 2.92 4.88 13.08
N MET A 110 2.95 3.79 12.34
CA MET A 110 2.07 2.64 12.56
C MET A 110 2.89 1.36 12.79
N LEU A 111 2.40 0.51 13.68
CA LEU A 111 2.75 -0.90 13.79
C LEU A 111 1.45 -1.72 13.71
N GLY A 112 1.45 -2.76 12.90
CA GLY A 112 0.33 -3.67 12.72
C GLY A 112 0.76 -5.13 12.90
N LEU A 113 -0.12 -5.92 13.48
CA LEU A 113 0.00 -7.37 13.64
C LEU A 113 -1.31 -8.01 13.23
N GLY A 114 -1.23 -9.20 12.64
CA GLY A 114 -2.42 -9.89 12.17
C GLY A 114 -2.23 -11.39 12.04
N VAL A 115 -3.32 -12.12 12.18
CA VAL A 115 -3.38 -13.55 11.90
C VAL A 115 -4.63 -13.84 11.07
N LYS A 116 -4.48 -14.71 10.09
CA LYS A 116 -5.56 -15.24 9.27
C LYS A 116 -5.54 -16.75 9.32
N GLN A 117 -6.67 -17.37 9.64
CA GLN A 117 -6.86 -18.81 9.64
C GLN A 117 -7.81 -19.19 8.50
N ALA A 118 -7.32 -19.94 7.52
CA ALA A 118 -8.18 -20.58 6.53
C ALA A 118 -8.95 -21.71 7.21
N LEU A 119 -10.28 -21.69 7.12
CA LEU A 119 -11.16 -22.79 7.54
C LEU A 119 -11.47 -23.71 6.34
N SER A 120 -11.52 -23.12 5.15
CA SER A 120 -11.66 -23.82 3.87
C SER A 120 -11.03 -22.99 2.75
N LYS A 121 -11.15 -23.45 1.49
CA LYS A 121 -10.77 -22.64 0.32
C LYS A 121 -11.61 -21.37 0.17
N ARG A 122 -12.79 -21.33 0.78
CA ARG A 122 -13.80 -20.26 0.65
C ARG A 122 -14.00 -19.46 1.93
N THR A 123 -13.58 -19.96 3.08
CA THR A 123 -13.83 -19.33 4.39
C THR A 123 -12.53 -19.12 5.15
N SER A 124 -12.36 -17.94 5.73
CA SER A 124 -11.25 -17.64 6.63
C SER A 124 -11.67 -16.72 7.77
N LEU A 125 -11.10 -16.95 8.95
CA LEU A 125 -11.16 -16.03 10.08
C LEU A 125 -9.91 -15.15 10.11
N TYR A 126 -10.04 -13.93 10.62
CA TYR A 126 -8.90 -13.06 10.87
C TYR A 126 -9.05 -12.32 12.19
N ALA A 127 -7.90 -11.99 12.77
CA ALA A 127 -7.78 -11.06 13.87
C ALA A 127 -6.59 -10.14 13.60
N ASP A 128 -6.78 -8.85 13.79
CA ASP A 128 -5.80 -7.81 13.49
C ASP A 128 -5.74 -6.80 14.64
N PHE A 129 -4.54 -6.26 14.84
CA PHE A 129 -4.24 -5.18 15.75
C PHE A 129 -3.36 -4.15 15.05
N ALA A 130 -3.65 -2.87 15.26
CA ALA A 130 -2.79 -1.79 14.83
C ALA A 130 -2.64 -0.76 15.94
N ARG A 131 -1.43 -0.22 16.08
CA ARG A 131 -1.13 0.94 16.92
C ARG A 131 -0.59 2.04 16.03
N LYS A 132 -1.26 3.20 16.07
CA LYS A 132 -0.90 4.41 15.35
C LYS A 132 -0.50 5.50 16.32
N VAL A 133 0.64 6.13 16.07
CA VAL A 133 1.19 7.24 16.84
C VAL A 133 1.19 8.46 15.94
N TYR A 134 0.52 9.51 16.38
CA TYR A 134 0.45 10.83 15.76
C TYR A 134 1.12 11.85 16.70
N PRO A 135 1.47 13.06 16.24
CA PRO A 135 2.06 14.10 17.09
C PRO A 135 1.29 14.38 18.38
N ALA A 136 -0.04 14.43 18.30
CA ALA A 136 -0.88 14.82 19.44
C ALA A 136 -1.53 13.63 20.17
N ARG A 137 -1.50 12.41 19.62
CA ARG A 137 -2.23 11.26 20.18
C ARG A 137 -1.69 9.92 19.73
N THR A 138 -2.00 8.89 20.51
CA THR A 138 -1.86 7.49 20.12
C THR A 138 -3.24 6.85 20.01
N ALA A 139 -3.46 6.04 18.98
CA ALA A 139 -4.68 5.27 18.80
C ALA A 139 -4.35 3.80 18.56
N SER A 140 -5.17 2.93 19.12
CA SER A 140 -5.10 1.48 18.88
C SER A 140 -6.39 1.02 18.24
N THR A 141 -6.30 0.11 17.27
CA THR A 141 -7.45 -0.46 16.56
C THR A 141 -7.32 -1.96 16.55
N TYR A 142 -8.44 -2.65 16.76
CA TYR A 142 -8.52 -4.09 16.75
C TYR A 142 -9.65 -4.49 15.81
N GLY A 143 -9.51 -5.62 15.14
CA GLY A 143 -10.55 -6.16 14.27
C GLY A 143 -10.53 -7.68 14.30
N ILE A 144 -11.70 -8.29 14.38
CA ILE A 144 -11.89 -9.73 14.24
C ILE A 144 -13.03 -9.94 13.26
N GLY A 145 -12.89 -10.87 12.34
CA GLY A 145 -13.94 -11.13 11.38
C GLY A 145 -13.77 -12.41 10.59
N MET A 146 -14.71 -12.62 9.67
CA MET A 146 -14.74 -13.75 8.76
C MET A 146 -14.91 -13.24 7.33
N VAL A 147 -14.20 -13.85 6.40
CA VAL A 147 -14.39 -13.68 4.96
C VAL A 147 -14.90 -15.00 4.39
N HIS A 148 -16.00 -14.95 3.63
CA HIS A 148 -16.54 -16.08 2.90
C HIS A 148 -16.78 -15.73 1.42
N THR A 149 -16.47 -16.66 0.51
CA THR A 149 -16.72 -16.52 -0.93
C THR A 149 -17.72 -17.58 -1.40
N PHE A 150 -18.90 -17.12 -1.83
CA PHE A 150 -20.02 -17.93 -2.33
C PHE A 150 -19.76 -18.45 -3.75
#